data_AF-A0A2S9J5D5-F1
#
_entry.id   AF-A0A2S9J5D5-F1
#
_cell.length_a   1.000
_cell.length_b   1.000
_cell.length_c   1.000
_cell.angle_alpha   90.00
_cell.angle_beta   90.00
_cell.angle_gamma   90.00
#
_symmetry.space_group_name_H-M   'P 1'
#
loop_
_entity.id
_entity.type
_entity.pdbx_description
1 polymer ?
#
loop_
_entity_poly.entity_id
_entity_poly.type
_entity_poly.pdbx_seq_one_letter_code
_entity_poly.pdbx_strand_id
1 'polypeptide(L)'
;MVPIGKALRNARCVRCRKGDMFYPGIMRQKMHEKCNYCDLFYERHPGYFYVSMFVSYAMAVAEMITVGVATYVLSGGSENMYLYIGIILSAVVLLAPFNFRYSRVLHMYFLDPGLKYEPKLAEKIHDRMVSAQ
;
A
#
# COMPACT_ATOMS: atom_id res chain seq x y z
N MET A 1 11.71 15.35 9.82
CA MET A 1 10.53 14.46 9.94
C MET A 1 10.01 14.05 8.56
N VAL A 2 9.59 12.80 8.37
CA VAL A 2 9.07 12.33 7.06
C VAL A 2 7.58 12.68 6.94
N PRO A 3 7.17 13.43 5.89
CA PRO A 3 5.77 13.77 5.67
C PRO A 3 4.95 12.52 5.32
N ILE A 4 3.66 12.54 5.63
CA ILE A 4 2.76 11.39 5.43
C ILE A 4 2.74 10.92 3.97
N GLY A 5 2.73 11.84 2.99
CA GLY A 5 2.72 11.48 1.57
C GLY A 5 4.00 10.77 1.11
N LYS A 6 5.17 11.12 1.66
CA LYS A 6 6.43 10.38 1.37
C LYS A 6 6.43 9.03 2.07
N ALA A 7 5.81 8.92 3.25
CA ALA A 7 5.71 7.67 4.00
C ALA A 7 4.76 6.68 3.30
N LEU A 8 3.59 7.13 2.85
CA LEU A 8 2.61 6.35 2.11
C LEU A 8 3.19 5.78 0.81
N ARG A 9 3.78 6.63 -0.05
CA ARG A 9 4.37 6.21 -1.34
C ARG A 9 5.48 5.17 -1.19
N ASN A 10 6.25 5.25 -0.11
CA ASN A 10 7.36 4.32 0.14
C ASN A 10 6.95 3.13 1.01
N ALA A 11 5.65 2.95 1.32
CA ALA A 11 5.16 1.92 2.24
C ALA A 11 5.96 1.87 3.56
N ARG A 12 6.18 3.04 4.16
CA ARG A 12 6.88 3.18 5.44
C ARG A 12 5.94 2.89 6.60
N CYS A 13 6.50 2.37 7.69
CA CYS A 13 5.80 2.09 8.95
C CYS A 13 4.97 3.30 9.42
N VAL A 14 3.72 3.07 9.79
CA VAL A 14 2.79 4.13 10.22
C VAL A 14 3.26 4.82 11.50
N ARG A 15 3.82 4.05 12.45
CA ARG A 15 4.24 4.56 13.76
C ARG A 15 5.47 5.44 13.70
N CYS A 16 6.52 5.02 13.00
CA CYS A 16 7.82 5.73 12.98
C CYS A 16 8.15 6.40 11.64
N ARG A 17 7.45 6.08 10.54
CA ARG A 17 7.68 6.55 9.16
C ARG A 17 9.09 6.34 8.60
N LYS A 18 9.86 5.44 9.22
CA LYS A 18 11.25 5.13 8.84
C LYS A 18 11.44 3.71 8.34
N GLY A 19 10.84 2.73 9.02
CA GLY A 19 10.97 1.33 8.59
C GLY A 19 10.21 1.06 7.32
N ASP A 20 10.79 0.28 6.42
CA ASP A 20 10.07 -0.27 5.28
C ASP A 20 9.16 -1.40 5.76
N MET A 21 7.90 -1.39 5.32
CA MET A 21 6.93 -2.44 5.69
C MET A 21 7.15 -3.72 4.88
N PHE A 22 7.68 -3.60 3.67
CA PHE A 22 7.86 -4.70 2.73
C PHE A 22 9.32 -4.88 2.37
N TYR A 23 9.69 -6.12 2.04
CA TYR A 23 10.99 -6.41 1.46
C TYR A 23 11.18 -5.67 0.12
N PRO A 24 12.43 -5.34 -0.26
CA PRO A 24 12.69 -4.70 -1.53
C PRO A 24 12.26 -5.59 -2.71
N GLY A 25 11.71 -4.95 -3.75
CA GLY A 25 11.22 -5.60 -4.97
C GLY A 25 9.70 -5.42 -5.17
N ILE A 26 9.30 -5.19 -6.42
CA ILE A 26 7.88 -5.00 -6.80
C ILE A 26 7.17 -6.35 -6.92
N MET A 27 7.86 -7.41 -7.34
CA MET A 27 7.27 -8.75 -7.41
C MET A 27 7.29 -9.48 -6.07
N ARG A 28 8.19 -9.09 -5.17
CA ARG A 28 8.35 -9.70 -3.85
C ARG A 28 7.44 -9.01 -2.85
N GLN A 29 6.15 -9.34 -2.89
CA GLN A 29 5.10 -8.81 -2.02
C GLN A 29 5.14 -9.38 -0.58
N LYS A 30 6.33 -9.63 -0.05
CA LYS A 30 6.50 -10.12 1.32
C LYS A 30 6.56 -8.93 2.27
N MET A 31 5.72 -8.94 3.28
CA MET A 31 5.75 -7.97 4.37
C MET A 31 6.71 -8.44 5.46
N HIS A 32 7.39 -7.52 6.12
CA HIS A 32 8.10 -7.83 7.36
C HIS A 32 7.08 -8.16 8.46
N GLU A 33 7.46 -9.02 9.42
CA GLU A 33 6.62 -9.29 10.60
C GLU A 33 6.65 -8.12 11.57
N LYS A 34 7.85 -7.55 11.77
CA LYS A 34 8.12 -6.41 12.64
C LYS A 34 8.82 -5.27 11.90
N CYS A 35 8.63 -4.06 12.39
CA CYS A 35 9.41 -2.91 11.95
C CYS A 35 10.82 -2.94 12.53
N ASN A 36 11.85 -2.89 11.67
CA ASN A 36 13.27 -2.93 12.08
C ASN A 36 13.74 -1.77 12.97
N TYR A 37 12.94 -0.71 13.14
CA TYR A 37 13.34 0.46 13.95
C TYR A 37 12.53 0.66 15.22
N CYS A 38 11.22 0.42 15.16
CA CYS A 38 10.36 0.60 16.31
C CYS A 38 9.88 -0.71 16.92
N ASP A 39 10.16 -1.86 16.31
CA ASP A 39 9.67 -3.20 16.72
C ASP A 39 8.14 -3.34 16.72
N LEU A 40 7.44 -2.53 15.92
CA LEU A 40 6.00 -2.70 15.73
C LEU A 40 5.74 -4.02 15.00
N PHE A 41 5.03 -4.95 15.65
CA PHE A 41 4.46 -6.13 14.99
C PHE A 41 3.30 -5.68 14.10
N TYR A 42 3.41 -5.90 12.79
CA TYR A 42 2.44 -5.36 11.85
C TYR A 42 1.12 -6.14 11.87
N GLU A 43 1.16 -7.46 12.06
CA GLU A 43 -0.04 -8.29 12.23
C GLU A 43 -0.50 -8.29 13.69
N ARG A 44 -1.11 -7.21 14.15
CA ARG A 44 -1.35 -7.04 15.60
C ARG A 44 -2.22 -8.13 16.25
N HIS A 45 -3.09 -8.77 15.49
CA HIS A 45 -3.91 -9.90 15.92
C HIS A 45 -4.17 -10.82 14.71
N PRO A 46 -4.48 -12.11 14.95
CA PRO A 46 -4.82 -13.02 13.85
C PRO A 46 -5.95 -12.43 13.01
N GLY A 47 -5.80 -12.50 11.69
CA GLY A 47 -6.78 -11.96 10.75
C GLY A 47 -6.79 -10.45 10.62
N TYR A 48 -5.80 -9.72 11.17
CA TYR A 48 -5.70 -8.27 11.03
C TYR A 48 -5.82 -7.82 9.56
N PHE A 49 -5.21 -8.54 8.62
CA PHE A 49 -5.27 -8.18 7.20
C PHE A 49 -6.57 -8.53 6.46
N TYR A 50 -7.61 -9.06 7.12
CA TYR A 50 -8.93 -9.21 6.49
C TYR A 50 -9.50 -7.86 6.06
N VAL A 51 -9.27 -6.80 6.82
CA VAL A 51 -9.68 -5.44 6.44
C VAL A 51 -8.95 -4.99 5.15
N SER A 52 -7.67 -5.34 4.99
CA SER A 52 -6.93 -5.05 3.76
C SER A 52 -7.50 -5.75 2.53
N MET A 53 -8.14 -6.91 2.69
CA MET A 53 -8.84 -7.59 1.59
C MET A 53 -9.98 -6.72 1.04
N PHE A 54 -10.80 -6.13 1.91
CA PHE A 54 -11.88 -5.23 1.50
C PHE A 54 -11.36 -3.95 0.84
N VAL A 55 -10.25 -3.40 1.35
CA VAL A 55 -9.58 -2.25 0.71
C VAL A 55 -9.09 -2.62 -0.69
N SER A 56 -8.47 -3.79 -0.84
CA SER A 56 -8.01 -4.27 -2.16
C SER A 56 -9.17 -4.47 -3.13
N TYR A 57 -10.32 -4.94 -2.67
CA TYR A 57 -11.52 -5.07 -3.48
C TYR A 57 -12.02 -3.70 -3.96
N ALA A 58 -12.12 -2.71 -3.06
CA ALA A 58 -12.50 -1.35 -3.42
C ALA A 58 -11.54 -0.72 -4.44
N MET A 59 -10.23 -0.94 -4.28
CA MET A 59 -9.22 -0.49 -5.25
C MET A 59 -9.40 -1.15 -6.61
N ALA A 60 -9.62 -2.46 -6.66
CA ALA A 60 -9.83 -3.19 -7.92
C ALA A 60 -11.12 -2.73 -8.64
N VAL A 61 -12.20 -2.46 -7.91
CA VAL A 61 -13.44 -1.90 -8.49
C VAL A 61 -13.18 -0.52 -9.09
N ALA A 62 -12.50 0.36 -8.36
CA ALA A 62 -12.15 1.69 -8.84
C ALA A 62 -11.24 1.61 -10.09
N GLU A 63 -10.29 0.68 -10.09
CA GLU A 63 -9.41 0.40 -11.23
C GLU A 63 -10.21 -0.05 -12.45
N MET A 64 -11.09 -1.06 -12.32
CA MET A 64 -11.89 -1.57 -13.43
C MET A 64 -12.77 -0.49 -14.06
N ILE A 65 -13.41 0.35 -13.23
CA ILE A 65 -14.21 1.48 -13.71
C ILE A 65 -13.32 2.48 -14.45
N THR A 66 -12.18 2.86 -13.86
CA THR A 66 -11.25 3.84 -14.45
C THR A 66 -10.72 3.35 -15.79
N VAL A 67 -10.30 2.09 -15.87
CA VAL A 67 -9.79 1.47 -17.09
C VAL A 67 -10.89 1.32 -18.13
N GLY A 68 -12.10 0.93 -17.73
CA GLY A 68 -13.24 0.83 -18.64
C GLY A 68 -13.61 2.19 -19.26
N VAL A 69 -13.73 3.24 -18.44
CA VAL A 69 -14.01 4.60 -18.92
C VAL A 69 -12.86 5.13 -19.79
N ALA A 70 -11.60 4.92 -19.38
CA ALA A 70 -10.44 5.33 -20.17
C ALA A 70 -10.43 4.63 -21.53
N THR A 71 -10.77 3.34 -21.57
CA THR A 71 -10.88 2.55 -22.80
C THR A 71 -11.96 3.11 -23.73
N TYR A 72 -13.12 3.46 -23.19
CA TYR A 72 -14.20 4.08 -23.97
C TYR A 72 -13.78 5.41 -24.61
N VAL A 73 -13.17 6.30 -23.81
CA VAL A 73 -12.74 7.63 -24.27
C VAL A 73 -11.61 7.53 -25.29
N LEU A 74 -10.59 6.70 -25.03
CA LEU A 74 -9.41 6.57 -25.90
C LEU A 74 -9.70 5.81 -27.19
N SER A 75 -10.68 4.91 -27.20
CA SER A 75 -11.09 4.17 -28.40
C SER A 75 -12.07 4.94 -29.31
N GLY A 76 -12.49 6.14 -28.91
CA GLY A 76 -13.48 6.93 -29.65
C GLY A 76 -14.89 6.36 -29.57
N GLY A 77 -15.24 5.66 -28.48
CA GLY A 77 -16.56 5.05 -28.27
C GLY A 77 -16.72 3.68 -28.91
N SER A 78 -15.65 2.89 -29.03
CA SER A 78 -15.74 1.52 -29.53
C SER A 78 -16.63 0.65 -28.64
N GLU A 79 -17.49 -0.17 -29.25
CA GLU A 79 -18.35 -1.15 -28.56
C GLU A 79 -17.75 -2.58 -28.55
N ASN A 80 -16.48 -2.73 -28.94
CA ASN A 80 -15.84 -4.05 -29.05
C ASN A 80 -15.58 -4.66 -27.66
N MET A 81 -16.42 -5.62 -27.26
CA MET A 81 -16.33 -6.32 -25.98
C MET A 81 -14.95 -6.95 -25.70
N TYR A 82 -14.29 -7.55 -26.71
CA TYR A 82 -13.00 -8.21 -26.53
C TYR A 82 -11.90 -7.21 -26.14
N LEU A 83 -11.99 -5.98 -26.65
CA LEU A 83 -11.06 -4.90 -26.33
C LEU A 83 -11.18 -4.52 -24.85
N TYR A 84 -12.41 -4.31 -24.34
CA TYR A 84 -12.61 -4.01 -22.91
C TYR A 84 -12.13 -5.15 -22.01
N ILE A 85 -12.49 -6.40 -22.33
CA ILE A 85 -12.08 -7.56 -21.53
C ILE A 85 -10.56 -7.68 -21.51
N GLY A 86 -9.91 -7.58 -22.67
CA GLY A 86 -8.45 -7.69 -22.76
C GLY A 86 -7.73 -6.60 -21.96
N ILE A 87 -8.17 -5.35 -22.08
CA ILE A 87 -7.54 -4.22 -21.38
C ILE A 87 -7.81 -4.29 -19.88
N ILE A 88 -9.04 -4.55 -19.45
CA ILE A 88 -9.37 -4.64 -18.02
C ILE A 88 -8.62 -5.81 -17.35
N LEU A 89 -8.63 -7.00 -17.96
CA LEU A 89 -7.92 -8.15 -17.39
C LEU A 89 -6.40 -7.92 -17.33
N SER A 90 -5.81 -7.35 -18.38
CA SER A 90 -4.39 -7.04 -18.39
C SER A 90 -4.03 -5.98 -17.35
N ALA A 91 -4.84 -4.94 -17.19
CA ALA A 91 -4.66 -3.94 -16.13
C ALA A 91 -4.68 -4.58 -14.74
N VAL A 92 -5.71 -5.37 -14.44
CA VAL A 92 -5.87 -6.03 -13.13
C VAL A 92 -4.69 -6.94 -12.80
N VAL A 93 -4.19 -7.72 -13.77
CA VAL A 93 -3.04 -8.61 -13.55
C VAL A 93 -1.75 -7.81 -13.33
N LEU A 94 -1.55 -6.73 -14.09
CA LEU A 94 -0.37 -5.88 -13.96
C LEU A 94 -0.36 -5.08 -12.65
N LEU A 95 -1.53 -4.63 -12.19
CA LEU A 95 -1.71 -3.83 -10.97
C LEU A 95 -1.97 -4.68 -9.73
N ALA A 96 -2.15 -6.00 -9.84
CA ALA A 96 -2.29 -6.91 -8.72
C ALA A 96 -1.23 -6.73 -7.60
N PRO A 97 0.09 -6.68 -7.87
CA PRO A 97 1.09 -6.45 -6.83
C PRO A 97 0.96 -5.07 -6.19
N PHE A 98 0.51 -4.05 -6.94
CA PHE A 98 0.27 -2.71 -6.42
C PHE A 98 -0.93 -2.70 -5.46
N ASN A 99 -2.06 -3.26 -5.88
CA ASN A 99 -3.28 -3.35 -5.08
C ASN A 99 -3.03 -4.10 -3.76
N PHE A 100 -2.30 -5.22 -3.81
CA PHE A 100 -1.94 -5.97 -2.61
C PHE A 100 -1.08 -5.14 -1.63
N ARG A 101 -0.06 -4.44 -2.13
CA ARG A 101 0.84 -3.65 -1.29
C ARG A 101 0.12 -2.48 -0.63
N TYR A 102 -0.59 -1.70 -1.43
CA TYR A 102 -1.21 -0.47 -0.97
C TYR A 102 -2.47 -0.71 -0.16
N SER A 103 -3.21 -1.78 -0.39
CA SER A 103 -4.36 -2.13 0.47
C SER A 103 -3.95 -2.34 1.93
N ARG A 104 -2.80 -2.99 2.17
CA ARG A 104 -2.23 -3.13 3.53
C ARG A 104 -1.75 -1.82 4.10
N VAL A 105 -1.06 -1.00 3.30
CA VAL A 105 -0.61 0.33 3.73
C VAL A 105 -1.82 1.20 4.12
N LEU A 106 -2.83 1.31 3.24
CA LEU A 106 -4.02 2.11 3.48
C LEU A 106 -4.81 1.64 4.71
N HIS A 107 -4.97 0.32 4.88
CA HIS A 107 -5.57 -0.23 6.10
C HIS A 107 -4.87 0.27 7.36
N MET A 108 -3.54 0.16 7.42
CA MET A 108 -2.78 0.56 8.61
C MET A 108 -2.74 2.08 8.83
N TYR A 109 -2.77 2.89 7.76
CA TYR A 109 -2.71 4.35 7.87
C TYR A 109 -4.07 5.00 8.21
N PHE A 110 -5.18 4.43 7.73
CA PHE A 110 -6.48 5.11 7.76
C PHE A 110 -7.57 4.36 8.52
N LEU A 111 -7.53 3.02 8.53
CA LEU A 111 -8.61 2.19 9.06
C LEU A 111 -8.27 1.62 10.45
N ASP A 112 -7.05 1.82 10.93
CA ASP A 112 -6.61 1.39 12.25
C ASP A 112 -6.47 2.57 13.23
N PRO A 113 -7.47 2.82 14.10
CA PRO A 113 -7.43 3.94 15.04
C PRO A 113 -6.36 3.78 16.12
N GLY A 114 -5.90 2.56 16.38
CA GLY A 114 -4.87 2.25 17.38
C GLY A 114 -3.45 2.48 16.87
N LEU A 115 -3.26 2.75 15.57
CA LEU A 115 -1.95 2.93 14.97
C LEU A 115 -1.74 4.37 14.52
N LYS A 116 -1.03 5.15 15.35
CA LYS A 116 -0.75 6.56 15.09
C LYS A 116 0.75 6.81 14.95
N TYR A 117 1.07 7.89 14.25
CA TYR A 117 2.45 8.38 14.14
C TYR A 117 2.92 8.94 15.49
N GLU A 118 4.08 8.48 15.95
CA GLU A 118 4.70 8.94 17.19
C GLU A 118 5.95 9.79 16.89
N PRO A 119 5.86 11.13 16.96
CA PRO A 119 6.97 12.00 16.57
C PRO A 119 8.20 11.83 17.47
N LYS A 120 8.00 11.72 18.79
CA LYS A 120 9.08 11.54 19.77
C LYS A 120 9.85 10.24 19.52
N LEU A 121 9.16 9.16 19.17
CA LEU A 121 9.79 7.89 18.82
C LEU A 121 10.56 8.00 17.51
N ALA A 122 10.00 8.66 16.50
CA ALA A 122 10.64 8.86 15.22
C ALA A 122 11.92 9.73 15.32
N GLU A 123 11.90 10.73 16.20
CA GLU A 123 13.04 11.58 16.56
C GLU A 123 14.11 10.76 17.29
N LYS A 124 13.76 10.01 18.34
CA LYS A 124 14.70 9.12 19.04
C LYS A 124 15.35 8.09 18.13
N ILE A 125 14.59 7.54 17.18
CA ILE A 125 15.14 6.64 16.15
C ILE A 125 16.10 7.40 15.23
N HIS A 126 15.87 8.69 14.96
CA HIS A 126 16.77 9.52 14.16
C HIS A 126 18.11 9.68 14.82
N ASP A 127 18.10 10.09 16.08
CA ASP A 127 19.31 10.39 16.80
C ASP A 127 20.17 9.15 16.92
N ARG A 128 19.55 7.98 17.18
CA ARG A 128 20.24 6.68 17.17
C ARG A 128 20.87 6.32 15.84
N MET A 129 20.22 6.64 14.72
CA MET A 129 20.77 6.40 13.37
C MET A 129 21.97 7.33 13.11
N VAL A 130 21.88 8.59 13.54
CA VAL A 130 22.93 9.59 13.35
C VAL A 130 24.13 9.30 14.26
N SER A 131 23.91 8.86 15.51
CA SER A 131 24.99 8.54 16.44
C SER A 131 25.71 7.23 16.13
N ALA A 132 25.10 6.35 15.33
CA ALA A 132 25.68 5.07 14.94
C ALA A 132 26.49 5.16 13.63
N GLN A 133 26.58 6.36 13.04
CA GLN A 133 27.28 6.65 11.80
C GLN A 133 28.44 7.61 12.07
#